data_AF-A0A940PTW5-F1
#
_entry.id   AF-A0A940PTW5-F1
#
_cell.length_a   1.000
_cell.length_b   1.000
_cell.length_c   1.000
_cell.angle_alpha   90.00
_cell.angle_beta   90.00
_cell.angle_gamma   90.00
#
_symmetry.space_group_name_H-M   'P 1'
#
loop_
_entity.id
_entity.type
_entity.pdbx_description
1 polymer ?
#
loop_
_entity_poly.entity_id
_entity_poly.type
_entity_poly.pdbx_seq_one_letter_code
_entity_poly.pdbx_strand_id
1 'polypeptide(L)' 'MTGIEFDESTNNVLLVCHDCHGTWRAFAWDMDDAETRAAAHEERCHKESRIVRDRLIARRAQRKKRRIVA' A
#
# COMPACT_ATOMS: atom_id res chain seq x y z
N MET A 1 14.66 7.81 -5.50
CA MET A 1 13.64 7.16 -4.65
C MET A 1 13.44 5.75 -5.15
N THR A 2 13.23 4.79 -4.24
CA THR A 2 12.86 3.40 -4.55
C THR A 2 11.57 3.07 -3.80
N GLY A 3 10.83 2.07 -4.26
CA GLY A 3 9.56 1.66 -3.68
C GLY A 3 8.34 2.41 -4.21
N ILE A 4 7.21 2.17 -3.54
CA ILE A 4 5.92 2.81 -3.83
C ILE A 4 5.70 3.94 -2.82
N GLU A 5 5.54 5.15 -3.33
CA GLU A 5 5.22 6.35 -2.57
C GLU A 5 3.70 6.48 -2.40
N PHE A 6 3.29 6.99 -1.24
CA PHE A 6 1.90 7.28 -0.88
C PHE A 6 1.81 8.77 -0.55
N ASP A 7 1.17 9.54 -1.42
CA ASP A 7 0.85 10.95 -1.18
C ASP A 7 -0.58 11.02 -0.62
N GLU A 8 -0.68 11.31 0.67
CA GLU A 8 -1.91 11.24 1.45
C GLU A 8 -2.56 12.62 1.58
N SER A 9 -3.83 12.73 1.17
CA SER A 9 -4.72 13.84 1.49
C SER A 9 -5.77 13.42 2.50
N THR A 10 -6.59 14.36 2.98
CA THR A 10 -7.68 14.07 3.93
C THR A 10 -8.67 13.04 3.38
N ASN A 11 -8.89 13.04 2.06
CA ASN A 11 -9.97 12.29 1.42
C ASN A 11 -9.49 11.31 0.34
N ASN A 12 -8.19 11.24 0.08
CA ASN A 12 -7.65 10.41 -0.98
C ASN A 12 -6.18 10.13 -0.78
N VAL A 13 -5.68 9.16 -1.53
CA VAL A 13 -4.30 8.72 -1.55
C VAL A 13 -3.88 8.52 -3.00
N LEU A 14 -2.81 9.18 -3.40
CA LEU A 14 -2.15 8.97 -4.69
C LEU A 14 -0.93 8.06 -4.50
N LEU A 15 -0.75 7.13 -5.43
CA LEU A 15 0.33 6.16 -5.39
C LEU A 15 1.22 6.30 -6.62
N VAL A 16 2.53 6.28 -6.42
CA VAL A 16 3.52 6.28 -7.51
C VAL A 16 4.56 5.21 -7.21
N CYS A 17 4.81 4.31 -8.16
CA CYS A 17 5.91 3.35 -8.04
C CYS A 17 7.16 3.89 -8.72
N HIS A 18 8.21 4.14 -7.94
CA HIS A 18 9.49 4.63 -8.44
C HIS A 18 10.34 3.52 -9.06
N ASP A 19 10.16 2.28 -8.62
CA ASP A 19 10.83 1.10 -9.20
C ASP A 19 10.32 0.79 -10.62
N CYS A 20 9.10 1.25 -10.95
CA CYS A 20 8.57 1.25 -12.32
C CYS A 20 8.80 2.58 -13.05
N HIS A 21 9.77 3.38 -12.62
CA HIS A 21 10.08 4.71 -13.18
C HIS A 21 8.85 5.64 -13.26
N GLY A 22 7.92 5.51 -12.31
CA GLY A 22 6.68 6.31 -12.27
C GLY A 22 5.65 5.97 -13.35
N THR A 23 5.87 4.89 -14.12
CA THR A 23 4.94 4.39 -15.15
C THR A 23 3.65 3.89 -14.52
N TRP A 24 3.77 3.24 -13.37
CA TRP A 24 2.62 2.82 -12.60
C TRP A 24 2.22 3.89 -11.60
N ARG A 25 0.92 4.22 -11.62
CA ARG A 25 0.27 5.15 -10.70
C ARG A 25 -1.11 4.61 -10.35
N ALA A 26 -1.57 4.92 -9.14
CA ALA A 26 -2.92 4.60 -8.72
C ALA A 26 -3.51 5.68 -7.83
N PHE A 27 -4.82 5.65 -7.71
CA PHE A 27 -5.61 6.51 -6.82
C PHE A 27 -6.48 5.61 -5.95
N ALA A 28 -6.65 6.01 -4.69
CA ALA A 28 -7.54 5.38 -3.73
C ALA A 28 -8.23 6.43 -2.86
N TRP A 29 -9.44 6.14 -2.40
CA TRP A 29 -10.20 7.02 -1.49
C TRP A 29 -9.75 6.90 -0.04
N ASP A 30 -9.20 5.74 0.33
CA ASP A 30 -8.72 5.47 1.68
C ASP A 30 -7.41 4.68 1.64
N MET A 31 -6.75 4.63 2.80
CA MET A 31 -5.45 3.96 2.94
C MET A 31 -5.53 2.44 2.84
N ASP A 32 -6.69 1.81 3.08
CA ASP A 32 -6.82 0.36 2.94
C ASP A 32 -6.86 -0.06 1.48
N ASP A 33 -7.62 0.68 0.66
CA ASP A 33 -7.64 0.49 -0.79
C ASP A 33 -6.27 0.83 -1.39
N ALA A 34 -5.63 1.91 -0.93
CA ALA A 34 -4.28 2.29 -1.35
C ALA A 34 -3.27 1.15 -1.11
N GLU A 35 -3.18 0.65 0.13
CA GLU A 35 -2.24 -0.43 0.48
C GLU A 35 -2.57 -1.73 -0.26
N THR A 36 -3.86 -2.02 -0.50
CA THR A 36 -4.29 -3.19 -1.28
C THR A 36 -3.83 -3.10 -2.73
N ARG A 37 -4.00 -1.94 -3.37
CA ARG A 37 -3.54 -1.70 -4.76
C ARG A 37 -2.03 -1.77 -4.88
N ALA A 38 -1.31 -1.14 -3.96
CA ALA A 38 0.14 -1.15 -3.95
C ALA A 38 0.71 -2.56 -3.72
N ALA A 39 0.13 -3.34 -2.81
CA ALA A 39 0.55 -4.74 -2.60
C ALA A 39 0.30 -5.60 -3.85
N ALA A 40 -0.83 -5.42 -4.54
CA ALA A 40 -1.11 -6.13 -5.79
C ALA A 40 -0.15 -5.74 -6.92
N HIS A 41 0.26 -4.48 -7.00
CA HIS A 41 1.29 -4.03 -7.94
C HIS A 41 2.66 -4.63 -7.59
N GLU A 42 3.06 -4.56 -6.31
CA GLU A 42 4.30 -5.15 -5.80
C GLU A 42 4.40 -6.63 -6.13
N GLU A 43 3.35 -7.42 -5.86
CA GLU A 43 3.34 -8.86 -6.15
C GLU A 43 3.47 -9.19 -7.64
N ARG A 44 2.93 -8.35 -8.52
CA ARG A 44 2.96 -8.57 -9.98
C ARG A 44 4.26 -8.12 -10.63
N CYS A 45 4.79 -6.97 -10.20
CA CYS A 45 5.90 -6.30 -10.88
C CYS A 45 7.24 -6.43 -10.14
N HIS A 46 7.21 -6.57 -8.82
CA HIS A 46 8.38 -6.52 -7.94
C HIS A 46 8.49 -7.79 -7.10
N LYS A 47 8.71 -8.94 -7.76
CA LYS A 47 8.64 -10.27 -7.12
C LYS A 47 9.56 -10.47 -5.91
N GLU A 48 10.64 -9.69 -5.84
CA GLU A 48 11.61 -9.73 -4.74
C GLU A 48 11.25 -8.76 -3.60
N SER A 49 10.41 -7.75 -3.86
CA SER A 49 9.92 -6.82 -2.85
C SER A 49 8.64 -7.35 -2.21
N ARG A 50 8.54 -7.22 -0.89
CA ARG A 50 7.35 -7.57 -0.10
C ARG A 50 6.99 -6.53 0.95
N ILE A 51 7.59 -5.34 0.83
CA ILE A 51 7.53 -4.29 1.84
C ILE A 51 6.08 -3.84 2.05
N VAL A 52 5.35 -3.59 0.97
CA VAL A 52 3.96 -3.12 1.07
C VAL A 52 3.03 -4.24 1.52
N ARG A 53 3.24 -5.46 1.02
CA ARG A 53 2.50 -6.64 1.47
C ARG A 53 2.63 -6.87 2.98
N ASP A 54 3.85 -6.81 3.50
CA ASP A 54 4.12 -7.05 4.93
C ASP A 54 3.50 -5.95 5.80
N ARG A 55 3.56 -4.69 5.35
CA ARG A 55 2.88 -3.55 5.99
C ARG A 55 1.36 -3.76 6.06
N LEU A 56 0.73 -4.20 4.97
CA LEU A 56 -0.71 -4.49 4.91
C LEU A 56 -1.10 -5.60 5.90
N ILE A 57 -0.32 -6.68 5.96
CA ILE A 57 -0.54 -7.78 6.91
C ILE A 57 -0.46 -7.28 8.36
N ALA A 58 0.57 -6.51 8.69
CA ALA A 58 0.77 -5.95 10.03
C ALA A 58 -0.40 -5.05 10.46
N ARG A 59 -0.87 -4.15 9.58
CA ARG A 59 -2.02 -3.28 9.87
C ARG A 59 -3.32 -4.05 10.08
N ARG A 60 -3.60 -5.05 9.23
CA ARG A 60 -4.79 -5.91 9.39
C ARG A 60 -4.73 -6.68 10.71
N ALA A 61 -3.56 -7.19 11.10
CA ALA A 61 -3.38 -7.87 12.38
C ALA A 61 -3.63 -6.93 13.57
N GLN A 62 -3.14 -5.69 13.52
CA GLN A 62 -3.39 -4.69 14.57
C GLN A 62 -4.88 -4.36 14.72
N ARG A 63 -5.60 -4.18 13.61
CA ARG A 63 -7.06 -3.94 13.65
C ARG A 63 -7.83 -5.11 14.23
N LYS A 64 -7.47 -6.35 13.88
CA LYS A 64 -8.07 -7.55 14.47
C LYS A 64 -7.86 -7.59 15.99
N LYS A 65 -6.65 -7.25 16.47
CA LYS A 65 -6.37 -7.16 17.92
C LYS A 65 -7.24 -6.10 18.61
N ARG A 66 -7.37 -4.90 18.03
CA ARG A 66 -8.22 -3.83 18.58
C ARG A 66 -9.70 -4.23 18.69
N ARG A 67 -10.21 -5.02 17.74
CA ARG A 67 -11.59 -5.51 17.74
C ARG A 67 -11.87 -6.60 18.78
N ILE A 68 -10.85 -7.25 19.32
CA ILE A 68 -10.99 -8.29 20.36
C ILE A 68 -10.97 -7.67 21.76
N VAL A 69 -10.37 -6.48 21.90
CA VAL A 69 -10.17 -5.79 23.18
C VAL A 69 -11.27 -4.74 23.45
N ALA A 70 -12.07 -4.40 22.43
CA ALA A 70 -13.25 -3.53 22.54
C ALA A 70 -14.52 -4.36 22.70
#